data_AF-A0A4Y8W9M6-F1
#
_entry.id   AF-A0A4Y8W9M6-F1
#
_cell.length_a   1.000
_cell.length_b   1.000
_cell.length_c   1.000
_cell.angle_alpha   90.00
_cell.angle_beta   90.00
_cell.angle_gamma   90.00
#
_symmetry.space_group_name_H-M   'P 1'
#
loop_
_entity.id
_entity.type
_entity.pdbx_description
1 polymer ?
#
loop_
_entity_poly.entity_id
_entity_poly.type
_entity_poly.pdbx_seq_one_letter_code
_entity_poly.pdbx_strand_id
1 'polypeptide(L)'
;MVYEDTFYTMDNIIAYSGNPNILPTVYFRQGNRFGHITQAHDNPTHVGRSLVREFDDYRLYNNHNGMAEEFYDGAVRSIGQGPLFTIAGAANDWLPFLLSTSLLNCTCLKIKDT
;
A
#
# COMPACT_ATOMS: atom_id res chain seq x y z
N MET A 1 -15.57 9.34 10.47
CA MET A 1 -14.54 8.74 9.60
C MET A 1 -13.20 9.29 10.06
N VAL A 2 -12.52 8.53 10.93
CA VAL A 2 -11.27 8.93 11.58
C VAL A 2 -10.14 8.32 10.76
N TYR A 3 -9.20 9.15 10.33
CA TYR A 3 -7.91 8.68 9.84
C TYR A 3 -7.27 7.99 11.03
N GLU A 4 -7.34 6.67 11.10
CA GLU A 4 -6.74 5.93 12.20
C GLU A 4 -5.22 5.98 12.01
N ASP A 5 -4.58 6.89 12.73
CA ASP A 5 -3.12 6.99 12.82
C ASP A 5 -2.49 5.67 13.32
N THR A 6 -3.30 4.83 13.99
CA THR A 6 -2.97 3.48 14.46
C THR A 6 -2.97 2.41 13.37
N PHE A 7 -3.53 2.68 12.18
CA PHE A 7 -3.59 1.70 11.10
C PHE A 7 -2.28 1.66 10.29
N TYR A 8 -1.71 2.83 10.00
CA TYR A 8 -0.49 2.95 9.23
C TYR A 8 0.75 2.78 10.12
N THR A 9 0.96 1.55 10.60
CA THR A 9 2.10 1.15 11.44
C THR A 9 2.98 0.13 10.73
N MET A 10 4.23 -0.03 11.17
CA MET A 10 5.15 -1.00 10.59
C MET A 10 4.62 -2.44 10.70
N ASP A 11 3.93 -2.76 11.80
CA ASP A 11 3.39 -4.08 12.07
C ASP A 11 2.27 -4.49 11.09
N ASN A 12 1.58 -3.50 10.53
CA ASN A 12 0.50 -3.73 9.57
C ASN A 12 1.00 -3.80 8.12
N ILE A 13 2.30 -3.59 7.85
CA ILE A 13 2.80 -3.67 6.47
C ILE A 13 2.85 -5.13 6.02
N ILE A 14 2.16 -5.43 4.92
CA ILE A 14 2.11 -6.79 4.36
C ILE A 14 2.96 -6.95 3.10
N ALA A 15 3.09 -5.88 2.31
CA ALA A 15 3.75 -5.91 1.02
C ALA A 15 4.10 -4.51 0.54
N TYR A 16 4.91 -4.45 -0.52
CA TYR A 16 5.15 -3.22 -1.26
C TYR A 16 5.26 -3.53 -2.75
N SER A 17 5.07 -2.49 -3.56
CA SER A 17 5.26 -2.51 -5.01
C SER A 17 6.21 -1.39 -5.42
N GLY A 18 7.08 -1.68 -6.38
CA GLY A 18 8.09 -0.74 -6.89
C GLY A 18 9.39 -0.75 -6.08
N ASN A 19 10.24 0.24 -6.33
CA ASN A 19 11.57 0.32 -5.72
C ASN A 19 11.49 0.92 -4.31
N PRO A 20 11.91 0.19 -3.24
CA PRO A 20 11.83 0.68 -1.87
C PRO A 20 12.73 1.89 -1.58
N ASN A 21 13.79 2.12 -2.37
CA ASN A 21 14.75 3.21 -2.16
C ASN A 21 14.39 4.51 -2.88
N ILE A 22 13.46 4.44 -3.84
CA ILE A 22 13.08 5.62 -4.63
C ILE A 22 11.76 6.11 -4.06
N LEU A 23 10.62 5.51 -4.43
CA LEU A 23 9.29 5.95 -4.00
C LEU A 23 8.29 4.77 -4.11
N PRO A 24 8.25 3.83 -3.16
CA PRO A 24 7.42 2.63 -3.27
C PRO A 24 5.93 2.91 -2.98
N THR A 25 5.07 1.99 -3.44
CA THR A 25 3.72 1.83 -2.89
C THR A 25 3.76 0.78 -1.79
N VAL A 26 3.30 1.13 -0.60
CA VAL A 26 3.36 0.26 0.58
C VAL A 26 1.95 -0.14 0.97
N TYR A 27 1.70 -1.45 1.12
CA TYR A 27 0.39 -2.00 1.43
C TYR A 27 0.30 -2.43 2.88
N PHE A 28 -0.82 -2.08 3.52
CA PHE A 28 -1.10 -2.30 4.92
C PHE A 28 -2.36 -3.15 5.07
N ARG A 29 -2.37 -4.06 6.05
CA ARG A 29 -3.53 -4.86 6.40
C ARG A 29 -3.58 -5.17 7.88
N GLN A 30 -4.76 -5.04 8.46
CA GLN A 30 -5.08 -5.43 9.83
C GLN A 30 -6.45 -6.11 9.85
N GLY A 31 -6.48 -7.44 9.94
CA GLY A 31 -7.71 -8.22 9.77
C GLY A 31 -8.33 -8.03 8.37
N ASN A 32 -9.56 -7.52 8.33
CA ASN A 32 -10.30 -7.22 7.09
C ASN A 32 -10.11 -5.77 6.62
N ARG A 33 -9.37 -4.97 7.39
CA ARG A 33 -9.04 -3.60 7.05
C ARG A 33 -7.75 -3.54 6.25
N PHE A 34 -7.75 -2.75 5.19
CA PHE A 34 -6.61 -2.60 4.31
C PHE A 34 -6.49 -1.15 3.81
N GLY A 35 -5.28 -0.81 3.39
CA GLY A 35 -4.97 0.47 2.77
C GLY A 35 -3.58 0.45 2.19
N HIS A 36 -3.22 1.48 1.45
CA HIS A 36 -1.89 1.63 0.89
C HIS A 36 -1.41 3.07 0.94
N ILE A 37 -0.10 3.24 0.89
CA ILE A 37 0.55 4.53 0.77
C ILE A 37 1.36 4.52 -0.51
N THR A 38 1.02 5.44 -1.42
CA THR A 38 1.76 5.64 -2.67
C THR A 38 2.65 6.85 -2.52
N GLN A 39 3.97 6.66 -2.56
CA GLN A 39 4.95 7.75 -2.41
C GLN A 39 5.13 8.58 -3.68
N ALA A 40 5.01 7.94 -4.84
CA ALA A 40 5.02 8.62 -6.12
C ALA A 40 4.23 7.86 -7.16
N HIS A 41 3.67 8.63 -8.08
CA HIS A 41 2.94 8.17 -9.22
C HIS A 41 3.00 9.28 -10.27
N ASP A 42 2.98 8.91 -11.55
CA ASP A 42 2.86 9.88 -12.65
C ASP A 42 1.62 10.78 -12.55
N ASN A 43 0.62 10.33 -11.77
CA ASN A 43 -0.57 11.08 -11.46
C ASN A 43 -0.51 11.51 -9.98
N PRO A 44 -0.34 12.81 -9.68
CA PRO A 44 -0.21 13.30 -8.31
C PRO A 44 -1.46 13.04 -7.46
N THR A 45 -2.63 12.78 -8.06
CA THR A 45 -3.85 12.43 -7.31
C THR A 45 -3.81 11.04 -6.69
N HIS A 46 -2.89 10.18 -7.14
CA HIS A 46 -2.70 8.83 -6.59
C HIS A 46 -1.60 8.80 -5.53
N VAL A 47 -0.94 9.93 -5.26
CA VAL A 47 0.11 10.07 -4.24
C VAL A 47 -0.55 10.41 -2.91
N GLY A 48 -0.22 9.64 -1.86
CA GLY A 48 -0.76 9.86 -0.53
C GLY A 48 -1.15 8.58 0.17
N ARG A 49 -1.84 8.75 1.30
CA ARG A 49 -2.45 7.66 2.06
C ARG A 49 -3.83 7.36 1.46
N SER A 50 -4.09 6.11 1.11
CA SER A 50 -5.42 5.70 0.70
C SER A 50 -6.40 5.79 1.87
N LEU A 51 -7.69 5.87 1.58
CA LEU A 51 -8.69 5.59 2.59
C LEU A 51 -8.51 4.15 3.08
N VAL A 52 -8.59 3.95 4.40
CA VAL A 52 -8.63 2.61 4.99
C VAL A 52 -10.01 2.05 4.67
N ARG A 53 -10.04 0.92 3.96
CA ARG A 53 -11.25 0.21 3.55
C ARG A 53 -11.34 -1.10 4.30
N GLU A 54 -12.55 -1.65 4.37
CA GLU A 54 -12.81 -2.92 5.03
C GLU A 54 -13.65 -3.78 4.11
N PHE A 55 -13.08 -4.90 3.67
CA PHE A 55 -13.76 -5.89 2.84
C PHE A 55 -13.21 -7.28 3.13
N ASP A 56 -14.11 -8.26 3.28
CA ASP A 56 -13.76 -9.64 3.58
C ASP A 56 -13.07 -10.35 2.40
N ASP A 57 -13.30 -9.87 1.18
CA ASP A 57 -12.77 -10.45 -0.05
C ASP A 57 -11.45 -9.81 -0.50
N TYR A 58 -10.84 -8.95 0.32
CA TYR A 58 -9.60 -8.25 -0.03
C TYR A 58 -8.46 -9.23 -0.37
N ARG A 59 -7.91 -9.08 -1.57
CA ARG A 59 -6.76 -9.83 -2.08
C ARG A 59 -5.76 -8.91 -2.74
N LEU A 60 -4.49 -9.22 -2.53
CA LEU A 60 -3.35 -8.52 -3.12
C LEU A 60 -2.42 -9.57 -3.72
N TYR A 61 -2.22 -9.52 -5.04
CA TYR A 61 -1.43 -10.52 -5.77
C TYR A 61 -0.78 -9.92 -7.03
N ASN A 62 0.15 -10.64 -7.65
CA ASN A 62 0.68 -10.29 -8.96
C ASN A 62 -0.27 -10.80 -10.05
N ASN A 63 -0.72 -9.92 -10.93
CA ASN A 63 -1.50 -10.31 -12.10
C ASN A 63 -0.62 -11.00 -13.16
N HIS A 64 -1.23 -11.39 -14.29
CA HIS A 64 -0.52 -12.10 -15.36
C HIS A 64 0.69 -11.33 -15.91
N ASN A 65 0.67 -9.99 -15.83
CA ASN A 65 1.76 -9.12 -16.27
C ASN A 65 2.84 -8.92 -15.20
N GLY A 66 2.73 -9.59 -14.05
CA GLY A 66 3.65 -9.43 -12.94
C GLY A 66 3.48 -8.09 -12.21
N MET A 67 2.31 -7.44 -12.32
CA MET A 67 2.02 -6.18 -11.64
C MET A 67 1.16 -6.45 -10.40
N ALA A 68 1.40 -5.70 -9.33
CA ALA A 68 0.60 -5.74 -8.12
C ALA A 68 -0.86 -5.38 -8.44
N GLU A 69 -1.81 -6.15 -7.95
CA GLU A 69 -3.24 -5.98 -8.19
C GLU A 69 -4.01 -6.10 -6.89
N GLU A 70 -4.83 -5.08 -6.60
CA GLU A 70 -5.74 -5.02 -5.47
C GLU A 70 -7.15 -5.39 -5.92
N PHE A 71 -7.67 -6.47 -5.37
CA PHE A 71 -9.03 -6.95 -5.58
C PHE A 71 -9.82 -6.80 -4.28
N TYR A 72 -10.98 -6.15 -4.36
CA TYR A 72 -11.96 -6.06 -3.28
C TYR A 72 -13.31 -5.59 -3.81
N ASP A 73 -14.38 -5.88 -3.07
CA ASP A 73 -15.75 -5.55 -3.47
C ASP A 73 -16.09 -6.16 -4.85
N GLY A 74 -15.73 -7.44 -5.02
CA GLY A 74 -16.01 -8.23 -6.21
C GLY A 74 -15.27 -7.84 -7.49
N ALA A 75 -14.34 -6.87 -7.44
CA ALA A 75 -13.65 -6.36 -8.63
C ALA A 75 -12.19 -6.01 -8.37
N VAL A 76 -11.41 -5.92 -9.45
CA VAL A 76 -10.07 -5.31 -9.43
C VAL A 76 -10.24 -3.80 -9.33
N ARG A 77 -9.63 -3.20 -8.31
CA ARG A 77 -9.83 -1.79 -7.97
C ARG A 77 -8.58 -0.95 -8.20
N SER A 78 -7.40 -1.57 -8.15
CA SER A 78 -6.13 -0.89 -8.32
C SER A 78 -5.10 -1.85 -8.90
N ILE A 79 -4.26 -1.31 -9.78
CA ILE A 79 -3.10 -1.99 -10.33
C ILE A 79 -1.90 -1.12 -9.97
N GLY A 80 -0.98 -1.67 -9.18
CA GLY A 80 0.26 -1.03 -8.78
C GLY A 80 1.19 -0.82 -9.97
N GLN A 81 2.20 0.02 -9.78
CA GLN A 81 3.16 0.41 -10.83
C GLN A 81 4.26 -0.64 -11.09
N GLY A 82 4.25 -1.77 -10.39
CA GLY A 82 5.26 -2.79 -10.53
C GLY A 82 4.89 -4.08 -9.80
N PRO A 83 5.82 -5.05 -9.74
CA PRO A 83 5.61 -6.31 -9.04
C PRO A 83 5.41 -6.11 -7.55
N LEU A 84 4.51 -6.92 -7.00
CA LEU A 84 4.26 -7.09 -5.58
C LEU A 84 5.38 -7.92 -4.94
N PHE A 85 5.95 -7.38 -3.87
CA PHE A 85 6.89 -8.05 -3.00
C PHE A 85 6.29 -8.14 -1.59
N THR A 86 6.13 -9.35 -1.07
CA THR A 86 5.57 -9.59 0.27
C THR A 86 6.66 -9.51 1.33
N ILE A 87 6.35 -8.85 2.47
CA ILE A 87 7.33 -8.69 3.56
C ILE A 87 7.54 -10.00 4.32
N ALA A 88 6.54 -10.87 4.39
CA ALA A 88 6.65 -12.17 5.02
C ALA A 88 7.74 -13.09 4.40
N GLY A 89 8.23 -12.76 3.19
CA GLY A 89 9.34 -13.45 2.53
C GLY A 89 10.65 -12.64 2.49
N ALA A 90 10.70 -11.44 3.07
CA ALA A 90 11.88 -10.59 3.04
C ALA A 90 12.87 -11.03 4.13
N ALA A 91 14.00 -11.62 3.72
CA ALA A 91 15.09 -12.04 4.61
C ALA A 91 15.90 -10.87 5.22
N ASN A 92 15.37 -9.64 5.15
CA ASN A 92 16.13 -8.41 5.37
C ASN A 92 15.48 -7.59 6.49
N ASP A 93 16.11 -7.55 7.67
CA ASP A 93 15.63 -6.81 8.85
C ASP A 93 15.42 -5.30 8.60
N TRP A 94 16.02 -4.75 7.55
CA TRP A 94 16.03 -3.31 7.24
C TRP A 94 14.92 -2.88 6.29
N LEU A 95 14.27 -3.84 5.62
CA LEU A 95 13.24 -3.54 4.62
C LEU A 95 11.98 -2.90 5.24
N PRO A 96 11.44 -3.37 6.38
CA PRO A 96 10.33 -2.70 7.05
C PRO A 96 10.69 -1.28 7.48
N PHE A 97 11.93 -1.05 7.91
CA PHE A 97 12.40 0.29 8.27
C PHE A 97 12.41 1.25 7.07
N LEU A 98 12.95 0.82 5.92
CA LEU A 98 12.91 1.61 4.68
C LEU A 98 11.47 1.89 4.26
N LEU A 99 10.59 0.89 4.29
CA LEU A 99 9.19 1.07 3.90
C LEU A 99 8.44 1.97 4.88
N SER A 100 8.80 1.97 6.17
CA SER A 100 8.24 2.88 7.16
C SER A 100 8.54 4.36 6.90
N THR A 101 9.60 4.67 6.15
CA THR A 101 9.88 6.06 5.73
C THR A 101 8.76 6.63 4.87
N SER A 102 7.97 5.79 4.19
CA SER A 102 6.76 6.21 3.48
C SER A 102 5.73 6.87 4.40
N LEU A 103 5.68 6.47 5.67
CA LEU A 103 4.80 7.05 6.69
C LEU A 103 5.16 8.51 6.99
N LEU A 104 6.47 8.80 7.00
CA LEU A 104 7.06 10.12 7.31
C LEU A 104 7.03 11.05 6.09
N ASN A 105 7.30 10.51 4.89
CA ASN A 105 7.33 11.28 3.65
C ASN A 105 5.92 11.63 3.13
N CYS A 106 4.88 10.87 3.51
CA CYS A 106 3.49 11.25 3.26
C CYS A 106 3.00 12.32 4.25
N THR A 107 3.62 13.49 4.21
CA THR A 107 3.06 14.69 4.84
C THR A 107 2.08 15.37 3.88
N CYS A 108 0.78 15.26 4.18
CA CYS A 108 -0.29 16.11 3.64
C CYS A 108 -0.68 15.98 2.15
N LEU A 109 -1.20 14.84 1.71
CA LEU A 109 -2.19 14.82 0.60
C LEU A 109 -3.28 13.78 0.89
N LYS A 110 -4.45 14.29 1.32
CA LYS A 110 -5.69 13.53 1.45
C LYS A 110 -6.21 13.29 0.04
N ILE A 111 -6.15 12.06 -0.44
CA ILE A 111 -6.81 11.69 -1.69
C ILE A 111 -8.32 11.88 -1.47
N LYS A 112 -8.91 12.91 -2.08
CA LYS A 112 -10.36 13.06 -2.20
C LYS A 112 -10.77 12.21 -3.38
N ASP A 113 -11.29 11.02 -3.12
CA ASP A 113 -12.10 10.31 -4.10
C ASP A 113 -13.36 11.18 -4.34
N THR A 114 -13.51 11.70 -5.56
CA THR A 114 -14.75 12.31 -6.08
C THR A 114 -15.48 11.29 -6.92
#